data_AF-A0AAC8UUZ1-F1
#
_entry.id   AF-A0AAC8UUZ1-F1
#
_cell.length_a   1.000
_cell.length_b   1.000
_cell.length_c   1.000
_cell.angle_alpha   90.00
_cell.angle_beta   90.00
_cell.angle_gamma   90.00
#
_symmetry.space_group_name_H-M   'P 1'
#
loop_
_entity.id
_entity.type
_entity.pdbx_description
1 polymer ?
#
loop_
_entity_poly.entity_id
_entity_poly.type
_entity_poly.pdbx_seq_one_letter_code
_entity_poly.pdbx_strand_id
1 'polypeptide(L)'
;MAVTLSNKLRDLLLASNLGLSRDHRLAGWNVLTILYHDGAMSGVVTTLGTLLQAYNANYLELDERPLTDVVLKRILDVLSDQAKLVEVAPRKVRLPMKNGAYHIQQSFVYKITSSGIEYLTMMQRVIDADNTVTANITRIQEYCDLVVKLTDPSLAADSTQLYNDFQNMLAAYADVMKGMHKLDEDLSELANDLAFNHGGEAANHLQGMLRDRAIPAFRKLLAQGPRLQALANSTDFSQRVARSQQGSDDLDAAHAVGDQGKMLLRFQKARDYTQRQLDRLAASFDPSPTAIDSSMDTVYLLFQTILDAIRLLSQEYDHIQGQTVDIQALTGKIDELLTHYQSVVVRQPLPRHLPQDREVDDAADLLDATTMGAVVYEAMPQRTVAVTEADNPQLADDDPDVADDQAGLAEFQRVIMQRADYGEVNHDLEMTSIHARDEVIRLYSATGIDHYDSFAPFGRPVVKVETLPNSQPIHVHCGDEAYTVTLPSGFAVWFAPTVDSL
;
A
#
# COMPACT_ATOMS: atom_id res chain seq x y z
N MET A 1 -23.88 -10.05 -17.33
CA MET A 1 -23.17 -11.31 -17.66
C MET A 1 -22.30 -11.62 -16.45
N ALA A 2 -22.49 -12.77 -15.81
CA ALA A 2 -21.62 -13.20 -14.72
C ALA A 2 -20.18 -13.24 -15.28
N VAL A 3 -19.28 -12.45 -14.71
CA VAL A 3 -17.86 -12.50 -15.06
C VAL A 3 -17.42 -13.93 -14.77
N THR A 4 -17.12 -14.71 -15.80
CA THR A 4 -16.63 -16.08 -15.64
C THR A 4 -15.29 -16.01 -14.93
N LEU A 5 -15.29 -16.26 -13.62
CA LEU A 5 -14.07 -16.31 -12.83
C LEU A 5 -13.16 -17.41 -13.39
N SER A 6 -11.87 -17.11 -13.52
CA SER A 6 -10.89 -18.16 -13.78
C SER A 6 -10.83 -19.10 -12.57
N ASN A 7 -10.66 -20.40 -12.81
CA ASN A 7 -10.58 -21.38 -11.71
C ASN A 7 -9.45 -21.05 -10.71
N LYS A 8 -8.35 -20.48 -11.20
CA LYS A 8 -7.22 -20.06 -10.34
C LYS A 8 -7.58 -18.87 -9.45
N LEU A 9 -8.25 -17.86 -10.00
CA LEU A 9 -8.75 -16.73 -9.22
C LEU A 9 -9.76 -17.21 -8.18
N ARG A 10 -10.64 -18.14 -8.56
CA ARG A 10 -11.60 -18.76 -7.65
C ARG A 10 -10.90 -19.46 -6.49
N ASP A 11 -9.89 -20.29 -6.75
CA ASP A 11 -9.14 -21.00 -5.71
C ASP A 11 -8.41 -20.03 -4.76
N LEU A 12 -7.83 -18.96 -5.30
CA LEU A 12 -7.16 -17.93 -4.52
C LEU A 12 -8.14 -17.15 -3.62
N LEU A 13 -9.32 -16.83 -4.13
CA LEU A 13 -10.37 -16.15 -3.36
C LEU A 13 -11.02 -17.06 -2.31
N LEU A 14 -11.11 -18.36 -2.59
CA LEU A 14 -11.56 -19.34 -1.61
C LEU A 14 -10.55 -19.53 -0.47
N ALA A 15 -9.26 -19.41 -0.76
CA ALA A 15 -8.21 -19.39 0.26
C ALA A 15 -8.36 -18.13 1.14
N SER A 16 -8.55 -16.96 0.51
CA SER A 16 -8.63 -15.68 1.25
C SER A 16 -9.92 -15.50 2.05
N ASN A 17 -10.98 -16.26 1.69
CA ASN A 17 -12.26 -16.36 2.39
C ASN A 17 -12.85 -15.01 2.83
N LEU A 18 -12.95 -14.09 1.89
CA LEU A 18 -13.46 -12.74 2.12
C LEU A 18 -14.97 -12.79 2.51
N GLY A 19 -15.29 -12.38 3.74
CA GLY A 19 -16.67 -12.36 4.26
C GLY A 19 -17.06 -13.54 5.15
N LEU A 20 -16.16 -14.52 5.36
CA LEU A 20 -16.25 -15.59 6.37
C LEU A 20 -17.55 -16.42 6.34
N SER A 21 -18.23 -16.51 5.19
CA SER A 21 -19.48 -17.26 5.05
C SER A 21 -19.22 -18.69 4.57
N ARG A 22 -19.61 -19.67 5.39
CA ARG A 22 -19.43 -21.10 5.08
C ARG A 22 -20.25 -21.56 3.87
N ASP A 23 -21.45 -21.00 3.73
CA ASP A 23 -22.43 -21.37 2.70
C ASP A 23 -22.27 -20.55 1.42
N HIS A 24 -21.54 -19.41 1.48
CA HIS A 24 -21.29 -18.52 0.35
C HIS A 24 -19.86 -17.99 0.35
N ARG A 25 -18.92 -18.84 -0.04
CA ARG A 25 -17.48 -18.59 0.17
C ARG A 25 -16.90 -17.49 -0.71
N LEU A 26 -17.54 -17.18 -1.84
CA LEU A 26 -17.13 -16.12 -2.76
C LEU A 26 -17.95 -14.84 -2.59
N ALA A 27 -18.82 -14.77 -1.57
CA ALA A 27 -19.77 -13.67 -1.47
C ALA A 27 -19.09 -12.32 -1.27
N GLY A 28 -17.99 -12.24 -0.52
CA GLY A 28 -17.25 -10.99 -0.36
C GLY A 28 -16.74 -10.44 -1.70
N TRP A 29 -16.15 -11.29 -2.53
CA TRP A 29 -15.67 -10.91 -3.87
C TRP A 29 -16.82 -10.48 -4.79
N ASN A 30 -17.90 -11.27 -4.83
CA ASN A 30 -19.05 -10.98 -5.68
C ASN A 30 -19.75 -9.68 -5.26
N VAL A 31 -19.86 -9.40 -3.96
CA VAL A 31 -20.40 -8.13 -3.45
C VAL A 31 -19.53 -6.95 -3.84
N LEU A 32 -18.20 -7.05 -3.71
CA LEU A 32 -17.28 -6.02 -4.17
C LEU A 32 -17.37 -5.80 -5.69
N THR A 33 -17.48 -6.89 -6.46
CA THR A 33 -17.64 -6.84 -7.92
C THR A 33 -18.93 -6.11 -8.31
N ILE A 34 -20.05 -6.39 -7.63
CA ILE A 34 -21.31 -5.69 -7.85
C ILE A 34 -21.13 -4.19 -7.55
N LEU A 35 -20.53 -3.85 -6.40
CA LEU A 35 -20.31 -2.46 -5.98
C LEU A 35 -19.38 -1.70 -6.94
N TYR A 36 -18.36 -2.36 -7.49
CA TYR A 36 -17.45 -1.79 -8.48
C TYR A 36 -18.16 -1.41 -9.78
N HIS A 37 -19.01 -2.29 -10.32
CA HIS A 37 -19.72 -2.07 -11.57
C HIS A 37 -20.90 -1.09 -11.41
N ASP A 38 -21.69 -1.22 -10.34
CA ASP A 38 -22.88 -0.40 -10.14
C ASP A 38 -22.56 1.02 -9.64
N GLY A 39 -21.44 1.19 -8.91
CA GLY A 39 -20.96 2.47 -8.42
C GLY A 39 -20.44 3.40 -9.52
N ALA A 40 -19.93 2.85 -10.63
CA ALA A 40 -19.36 3.63 -11.73
C ALA A 40 -20.38 4.00 -12.83
N MET A 41 -21.43 3.20 -13.02
CA MET A 41 -22.25 3.27 -14.25
C MET A 41 -23.71 3.70 -14.04
N SER A 42 -24.29 3.57 -12.85
CA SER A 42 -25.76 3.60 -12.73
C SER A 42 -26.34 4.84 -12.05
N GLY A 43 -25.58 5.56 -11.21
CA GLY A 43 -26.15 6.61 -10.34
C GLY A 43 -27.23 6.09 -9.37
N VAL A 44 -27.47 4.78 -9.34
CA VAL A 44 -28.43 4.11 -8.48
C VAL A 44 -27.79 3.94 -7.11
N VAL A 45 -28.52 4.29 -6.08
CA VAL A 45 -28.10 4.14 -4.69
C VAL A 45 -28.10 2.65 -4.34
N THR A 46 -26.92 2.07 -4.10
CA THR A 46 -26.79 0.65 -3.77
C THR A 46 -27.21 0.41 -2.31
N THR A 47 -28.44 -0.08 -2.14
CA THR A 47 -29.02 -0.48 -0.85
C THR A 47 -28.86 -1.99 -0.63
N LEU A 48 -29.13 -2.47 0.59
CA LEU A 48 -29.08 -3.90 0.92
C LEU A 48 -29.95 -4.74 -0.04
N GLY A 49 -31.19 -4.30 -0.30
CA GLY A 49 -32.13 -5.03 -1.14
C GLY A 49 -31.69 -5.09 -2.61
N THR A 50 -31.09 -4.02 -3.13
CA THR A 50 -30.56 -4.00 -4.50
C THR A 50 -29.33 -4.90 -4.64
N LEU A 51 -28.44 -4.92 -3.64
CA LEU A 51 -27.29 -5.85 -3.59
C LEU A 51 -27.76 -7.30 -3.57
N LEU A 52 -28.73 -7.63 -2.71
CA LEU A 52 -29.25 -8.98 -2.58
C LEU A 52 -29.92 -9.46 -3.87
N GLN A 53 -30.69 -8.58 -4.53
CA GLN A 53 -31.32 -8.88 -5.80
C GLN A 53 -30.29 -9.09 -6.92
N ALA A 54 -29.27 -8.22 -7.01
CA ALA A 54 -28.21 -8.34 -7.99
C ALA A 54 -27.38 -9.62 -7.79
N TYR A 55 -27.05 -9.95 -6.54
CA TYR A 55 -26.32 -11.16 -6.18
C TYR A 55 -27.11 -12.42 -6.56
N ASN A 56 -28.34 -12.55 -6.07
CA ASN A 56 -29.14 -13.75 -6.27
C ASN A 56 -29.57 -13.96 -7.73
N ALA A 57 -29.61 -12.90 -8.55
CA ALA A 57 -29.94 -13.00 -9.96
C ALA A 57 -28.74 -13.38 -10.84
N ASN A 58 -27.54 -12.92 -10.52
CA ASN A 58 -26.40 -12.97 -11.45
C ASN A 58 -25.14 -13.65 -10.92
N TYR A 59 -25.02 -13.87 -9.61
CA TYR A 59 -23.78 -14.32 -8.95
C TYR A 59 -23.96 -15.57 -8.08
N LEU A 60 -25.13 -16.21 -8.15
CA LEU A 60 -25.40 -17.47 -7.45
C LEU A 60 -24.64 -18.63 -8.12
N GLU A 61 -23.86 -19.38 -7.34
CA GLU A 61 -23.22 -20.61 -7.82
C GLU A 61 -24.23 -21.75 -7.94
N LEU A 62 -23.93 -22.75 -8.79
CA LEU A 62 -24.86 -23.83 -9.18
C LEU A 62 -25.39 -24.68 -8.00
N ASP A 63 -24.66 -24.72 -6.88
CA ASP A 63 -25.00 -25.48 -5.67
C ASP A 63 -25.31 -24.59 -4.45
N GLU A 64 -25.38 -23.26 -4.62
CA GLU A 64 -25.67 -22.31 -3.53
C GLU A 64 -27.17 -22.06 -3.38
N ARG A 65 -27.62 -21.88 -2.13
CA ARG A 65 -28.99 -21.40 -1.84
C ARG A 65 -29.06 -19.89 -2.03
N PRO A 66 -30.24 -19.27 -2.24
CA PRO A 66 -30.35 -17.82 -2.28
C PRO A 66 -29.79 -17.15 -1.02
N LEU A 67 -28.97 -16.12 -1.21
CA LEU A 67 -28.41 -15.31 -0.14
C LEU A 67 -29.53 -14.62 0.63
N THR A 68 -29.46 -14.63 1.96
CA THR A 68 -30.44 -14.00 2.85
C THR A 68 -29.93 -12.67 3.39
N ASP A 69 -30.84 -11.76 3.76
CA ASP A 69 -30.50 -10.45 4.33
C ASP A 69 -29.56 -10.54 5.53
N VAL A 70 -29.73 -11.57 6.37
CA VAL A 70 -28.91 -11.78 7.57
C VAL A 70 -27.47 -12.13 7.19
N VAL A 71 -27.29 -13.00 6.18
CA VAL A 71 -25.98 -13.42 5.70
C VAL A 71 -25.29 -12.27 4.97
N LEU A 72 -26.01 -11.53 4.12
CA LEU A 72 -25.47 -10.37 3.41
C LEU A 72 -25.03 -9.27 4.37
N LYS A 73 -25.80 -8.98 5.42
CA LYS A 73 -25.39 -8.01 6.45
C LYS A 73 -24.08 -8.42 7.12
N ARG A 74 -23.96 -9.67 7.56
CA ARG A 74 -22.71 -10.17 8.16
C ARG A 74 -21.51 -10.05 7.21
N ILE A 75 -21.71 -10.34 5.91
CA ILE A 75 -20.64 -10.18 4.90
C ILE A 75 -20.28 -8.70 4.76
N LEU A 76 -21.26 -7.81 4.70
CA LEU A 76 -21.03 -6.37 4.59
C LEU A 76 -20.35 -5.79 5.83
N ASP A 77 -20.69 -6.26 7.03
CA ASP A 77 -20.02 -5.87 8.28
C ASP A 77 -18.54 -6.28 8.26
N VAL A 78 -18.21 -7.47 7.75
CA VAL A 78 -16.81 -7.90 7.57
C VAL A 78 -16.09 -7.03 6.53
N LEU A 79 -16.76 -6.72 5.42
CA LEU A 79 -16.19 -5.88 4.36
C LEU A 79 -16.01 -4.41 4.77
N SER A 80 -16.86 -3.88 5.66
CA SER A 80 -16.76 -2.50 6.15
C SER A 80 -15.85 -2.37 7.36
N ASP A 81 -16.05 -3.20 8.39
CA ASP A 81 -15.47 -2.96 9.71
C ASP A 81 -14.09 -3.62 9.84
N GLN A 82 -13.94 -4.83 9.29
CA GLN A 82 -12.69 -5.58 9.39
C GLN A 82 -11.76 -5.28 8.21
N ALA A 83 -12.30 -5.28 6.98
CA ALA A 83 -11.49 -5.14 5.78
C ALA A 83 -11.44 -3.70 5.22
N LYS A 84 -12.33 -2.79 5.64
CA LYS A 84 -12.43 -1.40 5.16
C LYS A 84 -12.53 -1.24 3.63
N LEU A 85 -13.05 -2.26 2.95
CA LEU A 85 -13.20 -2.29 1.49
C LEU A 85 -14.52 -1.64 1.02
N VAL A 86 -15.47 -1.45 1.94
CA VAL A 86 -16.79 -0.87 1.67
C VAL A 86 -17.11 0.20 2.70
N GLU A 87 -17.55 1.37 2.22
CA GLU A 87 -18.08 2.46 3.03
C GLU A 87 -19.60 2.29 3.17
N VAL A 88 -20.09 2.48 4.40
CA VAL A 88 -21.51 2.42 4.74
C VAL A 88 -21.96 3.78 5.22
N ALA A 89 -22.88 4.41 4.48
CA ALA A 89 -23.42 5.72 4.84
C ALA A 89 -24.96 5.67 4.93
N PRO A 90 -25.57 6.13 6.04
CA PRO A 90 -27.02 6.30 6.09
C PRO A 90 -27.44 7.47 5.20
N ARG A 91 -28.30 7.21 4.21
CA ARG A 91 -28.87 8.26 3.35
C ARG A 91 -30.38 8.13 3.24
N LYS A 92 -31.04 9.26 2.96
CA LYS A 92 -32.46 9.28 2.58
C LYS A 92 -32.56 8.85 1.12
N VAL A 93 -33.12 7.69 0.86
CA VAL A 93 -33.23 7.10 -0.48
C VAL A 93 -34.69 7.13 -0.91
N ARG A 94 -34.93 7.50 -2.18
CA ARG A 94 -36.25 7.41 -2.82
C ARG A 94 -36.44 5.99 -3.34
N LEU A 95 -37.31 5.23 -2.71
CA LEU A 95 -37.67 3.88 -3.14
C LEU A 95 -38.99 3.91 -3.92
N PRO A 96 -39.06 3.28 -5.11
CA PRO A 96 -40.32 3.13 -5.83
C PRO A 96 -41.21 2.10 -5.10
N MET A 97 -42.44 2.48 -4.80
CA MET A 97 -43.46 1.58 -4.27
C MET A 97 -44.13 0.80 -5.40
N LYS A 98 -44.72 -0.36 -5.08
CA LYS A 98 -45.44 -1.22 -6.05
C LYS A 98 -46.62 -0.52 -6.76
N ASN A 99 -47.09 0.61 -6.23
CA ASN A 99 -48.15 1.44 -6.79
C ASN A 99 -47.62 2.58 -7.71
N GLY A 100 -46.31 2.65 -7.97
CA GLY A 100 -45.69 3.70 -8.80
C GLY A 100 -45.37 5.01 -8.08
N ALA A 101 -45.72 5.15 -6.80
CA ALA A 101 -45.35 6.31 -5.98
C ALA A 101 -43.93 6.15 -5.39
N TYR A 102 -43.27 7.25 -5.03
CA TYR A 102 -41.96 7.22 -4.37
C TYR A 102 -42.09 7.45 -2.87
N HIS A 103 -41.43 6.61 -2.06
CA HIS A 103 -41.32 6.79 -0.62
C HIS A 103 -39.87 7.13 -0.25
N ILE A 104 -39.68 8.16 0.58
CA ILE A 104 -38.35 8.52 1.11
C ILE A 104 -38.16 7.76 2.41
N GLN A 105 -37.22 6.82 2.41
CA GLN A 105 -36.85 6.05 3.59
C GLN A 105 -35.37 6.28 3.90
N GLN A 106 -35.02 6.36 5.18
CA GLN A 106 -33.63 6.33 5.61
C GLN A 106 -33.12 4.89 5.49
N SER A 107 -32.11 4.68 4.64
CA SER A 107 -31.50 3.38 4.39
C SER A 107 -29.98 3.52 4.36
N PHE A 108 -29.29 2.44 4.70
CA PHE A 108 -27.85 2.34 4.49
C PHE A 108 -27.55 2.20 3.00
N VAL A 109 -26.52 2.94 2.57
CA VAL A 109 -25.98 2.94 1.22
C VAL A 109 -24.56 2.41 1.29
N TYR A 110 -24.25 1.48 0.40
CA TYR A 110 -22.95 0.82 0.32
C TYR A 110 -22.19 1.34 -0.88
N LYS A 111 -20.93 1.73 -0.67
CA LYS A 111 -20.01 2.14 -1.74
C LYS A 111 -18.68 1.43 -1.57
N ILE A 112 -18.07 1.01 -2.68
CA ILE A 112 -16.71 0.48 -2.64
C ILE A 112 -15.73 1.62 -2.32
N THR A 113 -14.77 1.37 -1.43
CA THR A 113 -13.69 2.33 -1.12
C THR A 113 -12.57 2.22 -2.15
N SER A 114 -11.64 3.18 -2.17
CA SER A 114 -10.43 3.08 -3.00
C SER A 114 -9.64 1.80 -2.71
N SER A 115 -9.50 1.43 -1.43
CA SER A 115 -8.84 0.18 -1.01
C SER A 115 -9.58 -1.07 -1.51
N GLY A 116 -10.93 -1.04 -1.54
CA GLY A 116 -11.74 -2.10 -2.14
C GLY A 116 -11.50 -2.27 -3.65
N ILE A 117 -11.34 -1.18 -4.39
CA ILE A 117 -11.03 -1.19 -5.82
C ILE A 117 -9.62 -1.74 -6.04
N GLU A 118 -8.65 -1.25 -5.29
CA GLU A 118 -7.25 -1.68 -5.35
C GLU A 118 -7.12 -3.18 -5.07
N TYR A 119 -7.85 -3.70 -4.08
CA TYR A 119 -7.89 -5.13 -3.78
C TYR A 119 -8.39 -5.97 -4.96
N LEU A 120 -9.49 -5.55 -5.60
CA LEU A 120 -10.02 -6.25 -6.79
C LEU A 120 -8.99 -6.27 -7.92
N THR A 121 -8.34 -5.14 -8.19
CA THR A 121 -7.33 -5.02 -9.25
C THR A 121 -6.07 -5.84 -8.93
N MET A 122 -5.63 -5.83 -7.67
CA MET A 122 -4.44 -6.55 -7.22
C MET A 122 -4.61 -8.07 -7.36
N MET A 123 -5.75 -8.62 -6.95
CA MET A 123 -6.02 -10.04 -7.09
C MET A 123 -6.03 -10.51 -8.56
N GLN A 124 -6.53 -9.67 -9.46
CA GLN A 124 -6.47 -9.96 -10.90
C GLN A 124 -5.02 -9.93 -11.42
N ARG A 125 -4.22 -8.93 -11.02
CA ARG A 125 -2.80 -8.82 -11.40
C ARG A 125 -1.97 -10.01 -10.94
N VAL A 126 -2.20 -10.53 -9.72
CA VAL A 126 -1.51 -11.73 -9.20
C VAL A 126 -1.77 -12.95 -10.09
N ILE A 127 -3.02 -13.12 -10.56
CA ILE A 127 -3.36 -14.21 -11.47
C ILE A 127 -2.76 -14.02 -12.86
N ASP A 128 -2.73 -12.78 -13.36
CA ASP A 128 -2.10 -12.46 -14.62
C ASP A 128 -0.59 -12.74 -14.58
N ALA A 129 0.08 -12.42 -13.45
CA ALA A 129 1.47 -12.77 -13.20
C ALA A 129 1.68 -14.30 -13.19
N ASP A 130 0.85 -15.09 -12.48
CA ASP A 130 0.95 -16.55 -12.50
C ASP A 130 0.73 -17.16 -13.90
N ASN A 131 -0.16 -16.57 -14.69
CA ASN A 131 -0.36 -16.96 -16.09
C ASN A 131 0.87 -16.64 -16.94
N THR A 132 1.47 -15.46 -16.77
CA THR A 132 2.74 -15.07 -17.41
C THR A 132 3.84 -16.06 -17.05
N VAL A 133 4.00 -16.42 -15.77
CA VAL A 133 5.00 -17.41 -15.33
C VAL A 133 4.74 -18.78 -15.94
N THR A 134 3.52 -19.28 -15.89
CA THR A 134 3.19 -20.61 -16.41
C THR A 134 3.45 -20.70 -17.92
N ALA A 135 3.07 -19.66 -18.68
CA ALA A 135 3.35 -19.58 -20.11
C ALA A 135 4.87 -19.54 -20.37
N ASN A 136 5.59 -18.72 -19.62
CA ASN A 136 7.03 -18.57 -19.77
C ASN A 136 7.79 -19.87 -19.45
N ILE A 137 7.41 -20.60 -18.39
CA ILE A 137 8.00 -21.91 -18.05
C ILE A 137 7.86 -22.90 -19.22
N THR A 138 6.71 -22.91 -19.89
CA THR A 138 6.48 -23.80 -21.03
C THR A 138 7.41 -23.46 -22.19
N ARG A 139 7.60 -22.16 -22.47
CA ARG A 139 8.52 -21.67 -23.51
C ARG A 139 9.99 -21.92 -23.17
N ILE A 140 10.37 -21.79 -21.89
CA ILE A 140 11.71 -22.14 -21.41
C ILE A 140 12.00 -23.63 -21.67
N GLN A 141 11.03 -24.50 -21.40
CA GLN A 141 11.19 -25.94 -21.64
C GLN A 141 11.37 -26.23 -23.14
N GLU A 142 10.52 -25.66 -24.00
CA GLU A 142 10.63 -25.77 -25.46
C GLU A 142 12.00 -25.29 -25.97
N TYR A 143 12.46 -24.14 -25.49
CA TYR A 143 13.78 -23.61 -25.81
C TYR A 143 14.89 -24.57 -25.38
N CYS A 144 14.86 -25.07 -24.15
CA CYS A 144 15.87 -26.00 -23.65
C CYS A 144 15.93 -27.29 -24.49
N ASP A 145 14.77 -27.83 -24.85
CA ASP A 145 14.66 -29.04 -25.67
C ASP A 145 15.22 -28.81 -27.08
N LEU A 146 14.97 -27.64 -27.68
CA LEU A 146 15.54 -27.23 -28.96
C LEU A 146 17.06 -27.05 -28.89
N VAL A 147 17.59 -26.43 -27.83
CA VAL A 147 19.05 -26.31 -27.64
C VAL A 147 19.68 -27.70 -27.54
N VAL A 148 19.09 -28.62 -26.76
CA VAL A 148 19.58 -30.00 -26.65
C VAL A 148 19.57 -30.68 -28.01
N LYS A 149 18.47 -30.57 -28.77
CA LYS A 149 18.35 -31.14 -30.11
C LYS A 149 19.42 -30.60 -31.05
N LEU A 150 19.64 -29.29 -31.08
CA LEU A 150 20.60 -28.65 -31.97
C LEU A 150 22.07 -28.96 -31.61
N THR A 151 22.35 -29.30 -30.36
CA THR A 151 23.69 -29.77 -29.95
C THR A 151 24.02 -31.19 -30.39
N ASP A 152 23.06 -31.96 -30.89
CA ASP A 152 23.31 -33.31 -31.36
C ASP A 152 24.13 -33.30 -32.67
N PRO A 153 25.37 -33.86 -32.68
CA PRO A 153 26.19 -33.93 -33.87
C PRO A 153 25.60 -34.85 -34.96
N SER A 154 24.68 -35.74 -34.61
CA SER A 154 24.05 -36.69 -35.54
C SER A 154 22.88 -36.10 -36.35
N LEU A 155 22.44 -34.87 -36.03
CA LEU A 155 21.32 -34.24 -36.74
C LEU A 155 21.67 -34.02 -38.21
N ALA A 156 20.86 -34.58 -39.11
CA ALA A 156 21.07 -34.46 -40.54
C ALA A 156 20.78 -33.02 -41.03
N ALA A 157 21.57 -32.56 -42.00
CA ALA A 157 21.43 -31.25 -42.65
C ALA A 157 20.95 -31.39 -44.10
N ASP A 158 20.31 -32.52 -44.41
CA ASP A 158 19.77 -32.90 -45.73
C ASP A 158 18.38 -32.33 -46.00
N SER A 159 17.66 -31.96 -44.94
CA SER A 159 16.35 -31.31 -44.97
C SER A 159 16.39 -29.92 -44.32
N THR A 160 15.33 -29.12 -44.53
CA THR A 160 15.13 -27.80 -43.90
C THR A 160 14.86 -27.87 -42.40
N GLN A 161 14.73 -29.07 -41.83
CA GLN A 161 14.36 -29.28 -40.43
C GLN A 161 15.35 -28.63 -39.45
N LEU A 162 16.66 -28.77 -39.65
CA LEU A 162 17.66 -28.18 -38.76
C LEU A 162 17.59 -26.63 -38.78
N TYR A 163 17.36 -26.03 -39.95
CA TYR A 163 17.14 -24.59 -40.06
C TYR A 163 15.84 -24.15 -39.36
N ASN A 164 14.75 -24.89 -39.53
CA ASN A 164 13.47 -24.59 -38.87
C ASN A 164 13.56 -24.74 -37.35
N ASP A 165 14.23 -25.78 -36.84
CA ASP A 165 14.49 -25.97 -35.42
C ASP A 165 15.32 -24.82 -34.83
N PHE A 166 16.33 -24.34 -35.57
CA PHE A 166 17.11 -23.16 -35.17
C PHE A 166 16.26 -21.88 -35.12
N GLN A 167 15.38 -21.66 -36.10
CA GLN A 167 14.45 -20.52 -36.08
C GLN A 167 13.46 -20.62 -34.92
N ASN A 168 12.91 -21.82 -34.66
CA ASN A 168 12.02 -22.06 -33.53
C ASN A 168 12.73 -21.83 -32.19
N MET A 169 14.02 -22.17 -32.09
CA MET A 169 14.82 -21.89 -30.90
C MET A 169 14.95 -20.38 -30.66
N LEU A 170 15.22 -19.59 -31.73
CA LEU A 170 15.29 -18.14 -31.62
C LEU A 170 13.94 -17.51 -31.25
N ALA A 171 12.85 -18.00 -31.82
CA ALA A 171 11.50 -17.54 -31.51
C ALA A 171 11.14 -17.85 -30.05
N ALA A 172 11.40 -19.09 -29.59
CA ALA A 172 11.19 -19.49 -28.21
C ALA A 172 12.02 -18.63 -27.24
N TYR A 173 13.28 -18.32 -27.56
CA TYR A 173 14.10 -17.42 -26.75
C TYR A 173 13.50 -16.00 -26.67
N ALA A 174 13.07 -15.43 -27.78
CA ALA A 174 12.47 -14.10 -27.82
C ALA A 174 11.16 -14.06 -26.99
N ASP A 175 10.34 -15.10 -27.08
CA ASP A 175 9.12 -15.25 -26.28
C ASP A 175 9.45 -15.37 -24.78
N VAL A 176 10.52 -16.09 -24.42
CA VAL A 176 10.98 -16.20 -23.03
C VAL A 176 11.40 -14.84 -22.49
N MET A 177 12.22 -14.11 -23.24
CA MET A 177 12.67 -12.76 -22.85
C MET A 177 11.50 -11.81 -22.68
N LYS A 178 10.55 -11.80 -23.64
CA LYS A 178 9.32 -11.01 -23.52
C LYS A 178 8.51 -11.37 -22.28
N GLY A 179 8.39 -12.67 -21.98
CA GLY A 179 7.72 -13.16 -20.77
C GLY A 179 8.46 -12.73 -19.49
N MET A 180 9.79 -12.66 -19.51
CA MET A 180 10.59 -12.20 -18.38
C MET A 180 10.43 -10.70 -18.13
N HIS A 181 10.46 -9.86 -19.17
CA HIS A 181 10.20 -8.43 -19.03
C HIS A 181 8.79 -8.15 -18.51
N LYS A 182 7.79 -8.86 -19.04
CA LYS A 182 6.43 -8.73 -18.53
C LYS A 182 6.34 -9.13 -17.06
N LEU A 183 7.01 -10.22 -16.67
CA LEU A 183 7.03 -10.64 -15.27
C LEU A 183 7.71 -9.60 -14.38
N ASP A 184 8.82 -9.00 -14.81
CA ASP A 184 9.50 -7.93 -14.08
C ASP A 184 8.58 -6.72 -13.86
N GLU A 185 7.87 -6.29 -14.91
CA GLU A 185 6.86 -5.22 -14.85
C GLU A 185 5.71 -5.58 -13.89
N ASP A 186 5.10 -6.76 -14.07
CA ASP A 186 3.99 -7.26 -13.23
C ASP A 186 4.42 -7.34 -11.75
N LEU A 187 5.64 -7.81 -11.46
CA LEU A 187 6.17 -7.95 -10.09
C LEU A 187 6.52 -6.60 -9.45
N SER A 188 7.06 -5.66 -10.22
CA SER A 188 7.38 -4.31 -9.73
C SER A 188 6.11 -3.56 -9.34
N GLU A 189 5.05 -3.66 -10.15
CA GLU A 189 3.75 -3.08 -9.84
C GLU A 189 3.12 -3.75 -8.61
N LEU A 190 3.11 -5.09 -8.56
CA LEU A 190 2.59 -5.84 -7.43
C LEU A 190 3.32 -5.54 -6.13
N ALA A 191 4.65 -5.39 -6.16
CA ALA A 191 5.44 -5.12 -4.97
C ALA A 191 5.12 -3.74 -4.37
N ASN A 192 4.85 -2.73 -5.22
CA ASN A 192 4.33 -1.45 -4.74
C ASN A 192 2.95 -1.59 -4.12
N ASP A 193 2.01 -2.29 -4.78
CA ASP A 193 0.63 -2.42 -4.28
C ASP A 193 0.54 -3.24 -2.97
N LEU A 194 1.38 -4.27 -2.83
CA LEU A 194 1.46 -5.14 -1.65
C LEU A 194 2.06 -4.46 -0.43
N ALA A 195 2.95 -3.47 -0.62
CA ALA A 195 3.51 -2.68 0.47
C ALA A 195 2.46 -1.80 1.18
N PHE A 196 1.32 -1.52 0.54
CA PHE A 196 0.30 -0.62 1.07
C PHE A 196 -0.98 -1.29 1.59
N ASN A 197 -1.25 -2.56 1.26
CA ASN A 197 -2.51 -3.22 1.62
C ASN A 197 -2.31 -4.67 2.08
N HIS A 198 -3.15 -5.12 3.03
CA HIS A 198 -3.15 -6.43 3.73
C HIS A 198 -3.32 -7.68 2.82
N GLY A 199 -2.49 -7.84 1.78
CA GLY A 199 -2.56 -8.92 0.80
C GLY A 199 -1.72 -10.14 1.15
N GLY A 200 -1.70 -10.57 2.41
CA GLY A 200 -0.81 -11.65 2.88
C GLY A 200 -0.95 -12.96 2.08
N GLU A 201 -2.16 -13.37 1.75
CA GLU A 201 -2.36 -14.61 0.96
C GLU A 201 -2.00 -14.48 -0.52
N ALA A 202 -2.28 -13.32 -1.11
CA ALA A 202 -1.88 -13.03 -2.49
C ALA A 202 -0.35 -13.01 -2.62
N ALA A 203 0.33 -12.35 -1.68
CA ALA A 203 1.78 -12.34 -1.57
C ALA A 203 2.34 -13.75 -1.42
N ASN A 204 1.76 -14.55 -0.53
CA ASN A 204 2.20 -15.92 -0.27
C ASN A 204 2.01 -16.82 -1.50
N HIS A 205 0.87 -16.70 -2.20
CA HIS A 205 0.63 -17.42 -3.45
C HIS A 205 1.67 -17.07 -4.51
N LEU A 206 1.90 -15.77 -4.73
CA LEU A 206 2.88 -15.26 -5.68
C LEU A 206 4.30 -15.73 -5.32
N GLN A 207 4.68 -15.64 -4.04
CA GLN A 207 5.98 -16.08 -3.54
C GLN A 207 6.19 -17.58 -3.73
N GLY A 208 5.20 -18.41 -3.39
CA GLY A 208 5.24 -19.85 -3.60
C GLY A 208 5.38 -20.19 -5.08
N MET A 209 4.62 -19.53 -5.95
CA MET A 209 4.68 -19.71 -7.39
C MET A 209 6.06 -19.34 -7.98
N LEU A 210 6.63 -18.20 -7.56
CA LEU A 210 7.94 -17.75 -8.02
C LEU A 210 9.06 -18.68 -7.51
N ARG A 211 9.03 -19.04 -6.23
CA ARG A 211 10.05 -19.88 -5.59
C ARG A 211 10.04 -21.31 -6.13
N ASP A 212 8.86 -21.90 -6.25
CA ASP A 212 8.72 -23.33 -6.49
C ASP A 212 8.63 -23.65 -7.99
N ARG A 213 8.26 -22.69 -8.85
CA ARG A 213 8.10 -22.90 -10.30
C ARG A 213 9.02 -22.03 -11.15
N ALA A 214 9.01 -20.70 -10.95
CA ALA A 214 9.75 -19.78 -11.82
C ALA A 214 11.27 -19.91 -11.67
N ILE A 215 11.80 -19.84 -10.44
CA ILE A 215 13.24 -19.94 -10.16
C ILE A 215 13.85 -21.24 -10.71
N PRO A 216 13.27 -22.44 -10.47
CA PRO A 216 13.80 -23.67 -11.06
C PRO A 216 13.83 -23.66 -12.59
N ALA A 217 12.81 -23.10 -13.24
CA ALA A 217 12.78 -22.99 -14.70
C ALA A 217 13.89 -22.06 -15.22
N PHE A 218 14.10 -20.90 -14.58
CA PHE A 218 15.18 -19.99 -14.96
C PHE A 218 16.57 -20.61 -14.72
N ARG A 219 16.76 -21.38 -13.64
CA ARG A 219 18.01 -22.13 -13.44
C ARG A 219 18.28 -23.14 -14.55
N LYS A 220 17.23 -23.82 -15.05
CA LYS A 220 17.36 -24.72 -16.21
C LYS A 220 17.74 -23.98 -17.50
N LEU A 221 17.18 -22.78 -17.71
CA LEU A 221 17.53 -21.90 -18.84
C LEU A 221 19.02 -21.53 -18.78
N LEU A 222 19.47 -21.00 -17.63
CA LEU A 222 20.87 -20.59 -17.43
C LEU A 222 21.86 -21.76 -17.60
N ALA A 223 21.46 -22.98 -17.22
CA ALA A 223 22.27 -24.18 -17.42
C ALA A 223 22.54 -24.52 -18.91
N GLN A 224 21.79 -23.96 -19.86
CA GLN A 224 22.05 -24.12 -21.29
C GLN A 224 23.18 -23.22 -21.82
N GLY A 225 23.62 -22.21 -21.05
CA GLY A 225 24.67 -21.26 -21.45
C GLY A 225 25.93 -21.90 -22.04
N PRO A 226 26.56 -22.91 -21.38
CA PRO A 226 27.75 -23.57 -21.91
C PRO A 226 27.52 -24.28 -23.25
N ARG A 227 26.31 -24.82 -23.47
CA ARG A 227 25.94 -25.49 -24.73
C ARG A 227 25.81 -24.49 -25.87
N LEU A 228 25.25 -23.31 -25.60
CA LEU A 228 25.16 -22.22 -26.57
C LEU A 228 26.53 -21.64 -26.91
N GLN A 229 27.40 -21.47 -25.91
CA GLN A 229 28.78 -21.06 -26.14
C GLN A 229 29.53 -22.09 -27.01
N ALA A 230 29.33 -23.38 -26.79
CA ALA A 230 29.89 -24.43 -27.63
C ALA A 230 29.37 -24.37 -29.08
N LEU A 231 28.08 -24.07 -29.28
CA LEU A 231 27.49 -23.89 -30.61
C LEU A 231 28.01 -22.63 -31.31
N ALA A 232 28.12 -21.50 -30.60
CA ALA A 232 28.64 -20.24 -31.14
C ALA A 232 30.12 -20.35 -31.53
N ASN A 233 30.92 -21.06 -30.72
CA ASN A 233 32.33 -21.31 -31.00
C ASN A 233 32.56 -22.40 -32.07
N SER A 234 31.52 -23.13 -32.47
CA SER A 234 31.62 -24.16 -33.50
C SER A 234 31.68 -23.54 -34.90
N THR A 235 32.78 -23.80 -35.60
CA THR A 235 33.00 -23.31 -36.97
C THR A 235 32.15 -24.03 -38.03
N ASP A 236 31.57 -25.18 -37.68
CA ASP A 236 30.80 -26.03 -38.59
C ASP A 236 29.29 -25.89 -38.40
N PHE A 237 28.82 -25.56 -37.20
CA PHE A 237 27.37 -25.52 -36.91
C PHE A 237 26.63 -24.47 -37.76
N SER A 238 27.15 -23.26 -37.87
CA SER A 238 26.56 -22.22 -38.72
C SER A 238 26.55 -22.61 -40.20
N GLN A 239 27.50 -23.43 -40.64
CA GLN A 239 27.52 -23.99 -41.99
C GLN A 239 26.47 -25.08 -42.19
N ARG A 240 26.31 -25.99 -41.21
CA ARG A 240 25.28 -27.05 -41.22
C ARG A 240 23.87 -26.46 -41.29
N VAL A 241 23.58 -25.45 -40.48
CA VAL A 241 22.28 -24.74 -40.50
C VAL A 241 22.04 -24.06 -41.86
N ALA A 242 23.07 -23.42 -42.42
CA ALA A 242 22.96 -22.78 -43.73
C ALA A 242 22.80 -23.79 -44.89
N ARG A 243 23.41 -24.99 -44.79
CA ARG A 243 23.19 -26.10 -45.74
C ARG A 243 21.78 -26.66 -45.63
N SER A 244 21.29 -26.85 -44.40
CA SER A 244 19.92 -27.32 -44.13
C SER A 244 18.87 -26.41 -44.75
N GLN A 245 19.06 -25.08 -44.75
CA GLN A 245 18.12 -24.16 -45.41
C GLN A 245 17.94 -24.46 -46.92
N GLN A 246 18.95 -25.06 -47.56
CA GLN A 246 18.94 -25.45 -48.97
C GLN A 246 18.78 -26.98 -49.11
N GLY A 247 18.11 -27.61 -48.14
CA GLY A 247 17.84 -29.04 -48.12
C GLY A 247 16.94 -29.49 -49.28
N SER A 248 16.76 -30.79 -49.39
CA SER A 248 15.96 -31.44 -50.45
C SER A 248 14.50 -30.97 -50.53
N ASP A 249 13.98 -30.40 -49.45
CA ASP A 249 12.63 -29.87 -49.26
C ASP A 249 12.55 -28.33 -49.33
N ASP A 250 13.62 -27.62 -49.73
CA ASP A 250 13.58 -26.17 -49.97
C ASP A 250 12.65 -25.83 -51.17
N LEU A 251 11.65 -25.00 -50.91
CA LEU A 251 10.64 -24.56 -51.88
C LEU A 251 11.05 -23.30 -52.68
N ASP A 252 12.29 -22.83 -52.51
CA ASP A 252 12.78 -21.63 -53.18
C ASP A 252 12.96 -21.81 -54.70
N ALA A 253 12.60 -20.77 -55.46
CA ALA A 253 12.67 -20.79 -56.92
C ALA A 253 14.10 -20.92 -57.47
N ALA A 254 15.12 -20.44 -56.75
CA ALA A 254 16.51 -20.58 -57.19
C ALA A 254 17.01 -22.03 -57.03
N HIS A 255 16.51 -22.76 -56.04
CA HIS A 255 16.77 -24.19 -55.86
C HIS A 255 16.10 -25.01 -56.97
N ALA A 256 14.83 -24.70 -57.30
CA ALA A 256 14.08 -25.36 -58.38
C ALA A 256 14.68 -25.16 -59.78
N VAL A 257 15.30 -23.98 -60.05
CA VAL A 257 15.90 -23.64 -61.35
C VAL A 257 17.41 -23.96 -61.40
N GLY A 258 18.01 -24.39 -60.29
CA GLY A 258 19.44 -24.72 -60.21
C GLY A 258 20.38 -23.51 -60.33
N ASP A 259 19.95 -22.32 -59.91
CA ASP A 259 20.74 -21.08 -59.96
C ASP A 259 21.82 -21.08 -58.88
N GLN A 260 22.98 -21.65 -59.20
CA GLN A 260 24.12 -21.81 -58.28
C GLN A 260 24.64 -20.49 -57.71
N GLY A 261 24.56 -19.39 -58.48
CA GLY A 261 25.00 -18.07 -58.02
C GLY A 261 24.12 -17.53 -56.89
N LYS A 262 22.80 -17.62 -57.04
CA LYS A 262 21.86 -17.21 -55.99
C LYS A 262 21.88 -18.14 -54.78
N MET A 263 22.03 -19.46 -54.99
CA MET A 263 22.16 -20.42 -53.90
C MET A 263 23.40 -20.16 -53.04
N LEU A 264 24.56 -19.87 -53.66
CA LEU A 264 25.78 -19.51 -52.92
C LEU A 264 25.59 -18.23 -52.08
N LEU A 265 24.94 -17.21 -52.65
CA LEU A 265 24.68 -15.95 -51.95
C LEU A 265 23.70 -16.14 -50.78
N ARG A 266 22.65 -16.97 -50.95
CA ARG A 266 21.73 -17.36 -49.85
C ARG A 266 22.48 -18.10 -48.75
N PHE A 267 23.35 -19.04 -49.11
CA PHE A 267 24.16 -19.81 -48.15
C PHE A 267 25.03 -18.90 -47.28
N GLN A 268 25.78 -17.97 -47.90
CA GLN A 268 26.62 -17.02 -47.19
C GLN A 268 25.80 -16.15 -46.22
N LYS A 269 24.68 -15.59 -46.70
CA LYS A 269 23.77 -14.79 -45.86
C LYS A 269 23.23 -15.57 -44.67
N ALA A 270 22.83 -16.83 -44.89
CA ALA A 270 22.26 -17.69 -43.86
C ALA A 270 23.31 -18.07 -42.81
N ARG A 271 24.53 -18.40 -43.24
CA ARG A 271 25.65 -18.69 -42.35
C ARG A 271 26.00 -17.49 -41.48
N ASP A 272 26.17 -16.32 -42.10
CA ASP A 272 26.56 -15.09 -41.40
C ASP A 272 25.41 -14.58 -40.50
N TYR A 273 24.15 -14.82 -40.87
CA TYR A 273 23.00 -14.59 -39.98
C TYR A 273 23.03 -15.54 -38.78
N THR A 274 23.19 -16.85 -39.01
CA THR A 274 23.21 -17.88 -37.96
C THR A 274 24.32 -17.60 -36.94
N GLN A 275 25.53 -17.30 -37.42
CA GLN A 275 26.65 -16.96 -36.55
C GLN A 275 26.35 -15.73 -35.68
N ARG A 276 25.86 -14.62 -36.29
CA ARG A 276 25.51 -13.41 -35.53
C ARG A 276 24.45 -13.64 -34.47
N GLN A 277 23.45 -14.49 -34.75
CA GLN A 277 22.42 -14.81 -33.76
C GLN A 277 22.96 -15.68 -32.62
N LEU A 278 23.83 -16.64 -32.93
CA LEU A 278 24.50 -17.45 -31.91
C LEU A 278 25.44 -16.62 -31.03
N ASP A 279 26.20 -15.70 -31.62
CA ASP A 279 27.09 -14.81 -30.86
C ASP A 279 26.29 -13.91 -29.91
N ARG A 280 25.15 -13.37 -30.38
CA ARG A 280 24.22 -12.58 -29.54
C ARG A 280 23.61 -13.40 -28.41
N LEU A 281 23.13 -14.60 -28.72
CA LEU A 281 22.61 -15.53 -27.71
C LEU A 281 23.70 -15.85 -26.70
N ALA A 282 24.88 -16.29 -27.14
CA ALA A 282 25.98 -16.63 -26.24
C ALA A 282 26.39 -15.46 -25.34
N ALA A 283 26.39 -14.23 -25.86
CA ALA A 283 26.64 -13.02 -25.08
C ALA A 283 25.56 -12.75 -24.02
N SER A 284 24.28 -13.03 -24.30
CA SER A 284 23.19 -12.87 -23.31
C SER A 284 23.30 -13.83 -22.11
N PHE A 285 24.06 -14.92 -22.28
CA PHE A 285 24.37 -15.92 -21.25
C PHE A 285 25.79 -15.77 -20.67
N ASP A 286 26.50 -14.67 -20.94
CA ASP A 286 27.78 -14.38 -20.28
C ASP A 286 27.54 -13.72 -18.91
N PRO A 287 27.97 -14.33 -17.79
CA PRO A 287 27.84 -13.76 -16.46
C PRO A 287 28.88 -12.66 -16.16
N SER A 288 29.75 -12.31 -17.10
CA SER A 288 30.80 -11.31 -16.86
C SER A 288 30.22 -9.91 -16.60
N PRO A 289 30.77 -9.15 -15.63
CA PRO A 289 30.30 -7.78 -15.35
C PRO A 289 30.32 -6.88 -16.61
N THR A 290 31.32 -7.08 -17.47
CA THR A 290 31.45 -6.37 -18.75
C THR A 290 30.33 -6.69 -19.74
N ALA A 291 29.84 -7.93 -19.77
CA ALA A 291 28.70 -8.31 -20.62
C ALA A 291 27.39 -7.75 -20.07
N ILE A 292 27.23 -7.74 -18.74
CA ILE A 292 26.06 -7.16 -18.07
C ILE A 292 25.99 -5.64 -18.27
N ASP A 293 27.12 -4.93 -18.17
CA ASP A 293 27.18 -3.47 -18.34
C ASP A 293 27.01 -3.03 -19.80
N SER A 294 27.39 -3.86 -20.77
CA SER A 294 27.32 -3.53 -22.20
C SER A 294 26.02 -3.97 -22.89
N SER A 295 25.19 -4.77 -22.21
CA SER A 295 23.95 -5.31 -22.75
C SER A 295 22.81 -5.19 -21.72
N MET A 296 21.85 -4.30 -21.99
CA MET A 296 20.66 -4.12 -21.14
C MET A 296 19.75 -5.35 -21.06
N ASP A 297 19.88 -6.31 -21.98
CA ASP A 297 19.01 -7.50 -22.09
C ASP A 297 19.77 -8.81 -21.79
N THR A 298 20.65 -8.83 -20.78
CA THR A 298 21.21 -10.12 -20.32
C THR A 298 20.17 -10.90 -19.53
N VAL A 299 20.10 -12.21 -19.76
CA VAL A 299 19.22 -13.12 -19.00
C VAL A 299 19.56 -13.07 -17.51
N TYR A 300 20.84 -12.85 -17.18
CA TYR A 300 21.33 -12.71 -15.81
C TYR A 300 20.81 -11.45 -15.12
N LEU A 301 20.80 -10.29 -15.79
CA LEU A 301 20.27 -9.07 -15.23
C LEU A 301 18.78 -9.23 -14.89
N LEU A 302 17.98 -9.69 -15.86
CA LEU A 302 16.55 -9.92 -15.65
C LEU A 302 16.26 -10.93 -14.54
N PHE A 303 17.02 -12.03 -14.50
CA PHE A 303 16.89 -13.01 -13.44
C PHE A 303 17.20 -12.39 -12.07
N GLN A 304 18.19 -11.50 -12.00
CA GLN A 304 18.55 -10.82 -10.77
C GLN A 304 17.51 -9.79 -10.34
N THR A 305 16.96 -8.99 -11.26
CA THR A 305 15.83 -8.07 -10.94
C THR A 305 14.63 -8.82 -10.42
N ILE A 306 14.26 -9.95 -11.05
CA ILE A 306 13.16 -10.81 -10.57
C ILE A 306 13.47 -11.34 -9.15
N LEU A 307 14.71 -11.77 -8.89
CA LEU A 307 15.10 -12.24 -7.55
C LEU A 307 15.03 -11.12 -6.50
N ASP A 308 15.42 -9.90 -6.85
CA ASP A 308 15.36 -8.76 -5.94
C ASP A 308 13.91 -8.32 -5.69
N ALA A 309 13.05 -8.35 -6.71
CA ALA A 309 11.61 -8.16 -6.54
C ALA A 309 10.99 -9.23 -5.61
N ILE A 310 11.37 -10.50 -5.76
CA ILE A 310 10.94 -11.59 -4.87
C ILE A 310 11.40 -11.36 -3.43
N ARG A 311 12.63 -10.88 -3.23
CA ARG A 311 13.14 -10.56 -1.89
C ARG A 311 12.34 -9.44 -1.26
N LEU A 312 12.05 -8.39 -2.01
CA LEU A 312 11.23 -7.27 -1.55
C LEU A 312 9.84 -7.76 -1.15
N LEU A 313 9.18 -8.54 -2.01
CA LEU A 313 7.89 -9.18 -1.69
C LEU A 313 7.94 -10.07 -0.44
N SER A 314 9.04 -10.80 -0.24
CA SER A 314 9.22 -11.65 0.95
C SER A 314 9.41 -10.82 2.22
N GLN A 315 10.18 -9.73 2.15
CA GLN A 315 10.38 -8.80 3.26
C GLN A 315 9.08 -8.11 3.63
N GLU A 316 8.28 -7.68 2.65
CA GLU A 316 6.97 -7.08 2.87
C GLU A 316 5.98 -8.10 3.48
N TYR A 317 5.98 -9.35 3.00
CA TYR A 317 5.18 -10.40 3.61
C TYR A 317 5.56 -10.64 5.08
N ASP A 318 6.85 -10.75 5.37
CA ASP A 318 7.35 -10.91 6.74
C ASP A 318 7.05 -9.67 7.60
N HIS A 319 7.07 -8.47 7.01
CA HIS A 319 6.69 -7.22 7.65
C HIS A 319 5.21 -7.20 8.03
N ILE A 320 4.31 -7.62 7.13
CA ILE A 320 2.87 -7.73 7.37
C ILE A 320 2.57 -8.77 8.47
N GLN A 321 3.25 -9.92 8.44
CA GLN A 321 3.14 -10.94 9.50
C GLN A 321 3.73 -10.46 10.84
N GLY A 322 4.78 -9.65 10.80
CA GLY A 322 5.39 -9.07 12.00
C GLY A 322 4.55 -7.95 12.63
N GLN A 323 3.76 -7.22 11.83
CA GLN A 323 2.84 -6.17 12.28
C GLN A 323 1.44 -6.68 12.64
N THR A 324 1.11 -7.94 12.36
CA THR A 324 -0.12 -8.55 12.87
C THR A 324 0.07 -8.85 14.36
N VAL A 325 -0.06 -7.79 15.15
CA VAL A 325 -0.24 -7.91 16.59
C VAL A 325 -1.47 -8.79 16.79
N ASP A 326 -1.28 -9.99 17.33
CA ASP A 326 -2.38 -10.87 17.72
C ASP A 326 -3.18 -10.13 18.79
N ILE A 327 -4.24 -9.46 18.36
CA ILE A 327 -5.09 -8.62 19.21
C ILE A 327 -5.65 -9.49 20.33
N GLN A 328 -5.96 -10.77 20.10
CA GLN A 328 -6.41 -11.68 21.15
C GLN A 328 -5.31 -11.98 22.17
N ALA A 329 -4.08 -12.19 21.74
CA ALA A 329 -2.95 -12.38 22.65
C ALA A 329 -2.58 -11.08 23.38
N LEU A 330 -2.68 -9.92 22.73
CA LEU A 330 -2.40 -8.63 23.34
C LEU A 330 -3.49 -8.25 24.35
N THR A 331 -4.77 -8.44 23.99
CA THR A 331 -5.90 -8.29 24.91
C THR A 331 -5.80 -9.29 26.05
N GLY A 332 -5.42 -10.54 25.80
CA GLY A 332 -5.17 -11.53 26.85
C GLY A 332 -4.04 -11.13 27.80
N LYS A 333 -2.94 -10.58 27.29
CA LYS A 333 -1.84 -10.05 28.10
C LYS A 333 -2.23 -8.79 28.87
N ILE A 334 -3.04 -7.91 28.27
CA ILE A 334 -3.60 -6.71 28.92
C ILE A 334 -4.55 -7.14 30.03
N ASP A 335 -5.44 -8.10 29.78
CA ASP A 335 -6.35 -8.66 30.78
C ASP A 335 -5.55 -9.34 31.91
N GLU A 336 -4.50 -10.09 31.59
CA GLU A 336 -3.62 -10.70 32.60
C GLU A 336 -2.89 -9.64 33.44
N LEU A 337 -2.41 -8.55 32.82
CA LEU A 337 -1.83 -7.39 33.50
C LEU A 337 -2.85 -6.65 34.38
N LEU A 338 -4.06 -6.44 33.87
CA LEU A 338 -5.18 -5.83 34.57
C LEU A 338 -5.70 -6.74 35.69
N THR A 339 -5.54 -8.06 35.60
CA THR A 339 -5.89 -9.00 36.67
C THR A 339 -4.88 -8.91 37.83
N HIS A 340 -3.62 -8.59 37.52
CA HIS A 340 -2.53 -8.50 38.50
C HIS A 340 -2.18 -7.07 38.91
N TYR A 341 -2.95 -6.05 38.50
CA TYR A 341 -2.64 -4.63 38.73
C TYR A 341 -2.40 -4.29 40.21
N GLN A 342 -3.09 -4.98 41.13
CA GLN A 342 -2.93 -4.80 42.58
C GLN A 342 -1.58 -5.31 43.12
N SER A 343 -0.90 -6.19 42.39
CA SER A 343 0.38 -6.80 42.77
C SER A 343 1.59 -6.14 42.10
N VAL A 344 1.37 -5.25 41.13
CA VAL A 344 2.45 -4.52 40.45
C VAL A 344 2.94 -3.39 41.34
N VAL A 345 4.01 -3.65 42.08
CA VAL A 345 4.68 -2.64 42.90
C VAL A 345 5.54 -1.75 42.00
N VAL A 346 4.97 -0.62 41.57
CA VAL A 346 5.75 0.46 40.94
C VAL A 346 6.56 1.13 42.04
N ARG A 347 7.89 0.97 42.02
CA ARG A 347 8.79 1.65 42.96
C ARG A 347 8.95 3.10 42.51
N GLN A 348 8.73 4.05 43.42
CA GLN A 348 8.99 5.46 43.11
C GLN A 348 10.47 5.64 42.74
N PRO A 349 10.78 6.47 41.73
CA PRO A 349 12.15 6.86 41.46
C PRO A 349 12.72 7.57 42.69
N LEU A 350 13.96 7.23 43.03
CA LEU A 350 14.70 7.89 44.11
C LEU A 350 14.67 9.40 43.87
N PRO A 351 14.17 10.21 44.83
CA PRO A 351 14.12 11.65 44.64
C PRO A 351 15.55 12.18 44.48
N ARG A 352 15.79 12.89 43.37
CA ARG A 352 17.05 13.60 43.14
C ARG A 352 17.04 14.89 43.96
N HIS A 353 17.39 14.80 45.22
CA HIS A 353 17.71 15.97 46.03
C HIS A 353 19.07 16.52 45.61
N LEU A 354 19.17 17.84 45.46
CA LEU A 354 20.45 18.51 45.24
C LEU A 354 21.31 18.39 46.52
N PRO A 355 22.66 18.48 46.44
CA PRO A 355 23.52 18.49 47.63
C PRO A 355 23.16 19.57 48.67
N GLN A 356 22.36 20.56 48.26
CA GLN A 356 21.87 21.69 49.07
C GLN A 356 20.63 21.38 49.92
N ASP A 357 19.93 20.26 49.70
CA ASP A 357 18.76 19.87 50.49
C ASP A 357 19.14 19.21 51.84
N ARG A 358 20.40 19.34 52.26
CA ARG A 358 20.86 18.92 53.58
C ARG A 358 20.44 19.95 54.60
N GLU A 359 19.55 19.60 55.52
CA GLU A 359 19.48 20.31 56.81
C GLU A 359 20.75 19.97 57.58
N VAL A 360 21.72 20.89 57.57
CA VAL A 360 22.94 20.78 58.37
C VAL A 360 22.66 21.50 59.68
N ASP A 361 22.74 20.79 60.80
CA ASP A 361 22.50 21.35 62.14
C ASP A 361 23.47 22.50 62.50
N ASP A 362 24.62 22.61 61.80
CA ASP A 362 25.59 23.70 61.98
C ASP A 362 26.10 24.23 60.61
N ALA A 363 25.68 25.43 60.24
CA ALA A 363 26.00 26.06 58.95
C ALA A 363 27.46 26.51 58.81
N ALA A 364 28.26 26.44 59.88
CA ALA A 364 29.67 26.87 59.89
C ALA A 364 30.66 25.75 59.51
N ASP A 365 30.24 24.48 59.55
CA ASP A 365 31.12 23.33 59.32
C ASP A 365 30.83 22.64 57.97
N LEU A 366 31.08 23.38 56.89
CA LEU A 366 30.89 22.91 55.51
C LEU A 366 32.19 22.37 54.88
N LEU A 367 33.28 22.26 55.64
CA LEU A 367 34.62 22.00 55.10
C LEU A 367 35.19 20.62 55.42
N ASP A 368 34.59 19.84 56.33
CA ASP A 368 35.00 18.45 56.59
C ASP A 368 34.09 17.43 55.89
N ALA A 369 34.48 17.03 54.68
CA ALA A 369 33.82 15.97 53.92
C ALA A 369 33.87 14.58 54.60
N THR A 370 34.63 14.44 55.70
CA THR A 370 34.89 13.19 56.43
C THR A 370 33.93 12.96 57.60
N THR A 371 33.23 13.98 58.09
CA THR A 371 32.18 13.87 59.14
C THR A 371 30.79 13.64 58.56
N MET A 372 30.61 13.86 57.25
CA MET A 372 29.38 13.61 56.53
C MET A 372 29.25 12.12 56.19
N GLY A 373 28.50 11.36 57.02
CA GLY A 373 28.25 9.94 56.81
C GLY A 373 27.63 9.61 55.43
N ALA A 374 27.81 8.37 54.97
CA ALA A 374 27.28 7.92 53.68
C ALA A 374 25.75 8.02 53.64
N VAL A 375 25.22 8.66 52.58
CA VAL A 375 23.77 8.75 52.35
C VAL A 375 23.28 7.38 51.87
N VAL A 376 22.55 6.67 52.73
CA VAL A 376 21.90 5.41 52.37
C VAL A 376 20.47 5.73 51.93
N TYR A 377 20.18 5.54 50.66
CA TYR A 377 18.84 5.73 50.12
C TYR A 377 18.03 4.45 50.23
N GLU A 378 16.98 4.44 51.05
CA GLU A 378 16.01 3.35 51.08
C GLU A 378 14.76 3.72 50.27
N ALA A 379 14.43 2.89 49.28
CA ALA A 379 13.21 3.07 48.49
C ALA A 379 11.99 2.76 49.38
N MET A 380 11.25 3.80 49.77
CA MET A 380 10.02 3.61 50.53
C MET A 380 8.92 3.01 49.64
N PRO A 381 8.18 1.99 50.10
CA PRO A 381 7.04 1.47 49.37
C PRO A 381 5.94 2.53 49.31
N GLN A 382 5.48 2.85 48.09
CA GLN A 382 4.37 3.76 47.88
C GLN A 382 3.10 3.11 48.47
N ARG A 383 2.56 3.69 49.54
CA ARG A 383 1.23 3.31 50.02
C ARG A 383 0.21 3.78 48.99
N THR A 384 -0.37 2.84 48.27
CA THR A 384 -1.56 3.07 47.46
C THR A 384 -2.70 3.46 48.40
N VAL A 385 -3.10 4.73 48.35
CA VAL A 385 -4.40 5.15 48.91
C VAL A 385 -5.45 4.52 48.00
N ALA A 386 -6.37 3.74 48.57
CA ALA A 386 -7.49 3.18 47.81
C ALA A 386 -8.38 4.34 47.37
N VAL A 387 -8.25 4.72 46.10
CA VAL A 387 -9.06 5.75 45.45
C VAL A 387 -10.44 5.15 45.23
N THR A 388 -11.46 5.69 45.90
CA THR A 388 -12.85 5.25 45.81
C THR A 388 -13.58 6.04 44.72
N GLU A 389 -14.80 5.61 44.36
CA GLU A 389 -15.63 6.32 43.38
C GLU A 389 -15.90 7.80 43.77
N ALA A 390 -15.78 8.13 45.06
CA ALA A 390 -15.88 9.49 45.59
C ALA A 390 -14.64 10.35 45.35
N ASP A 391 -13.50 9.74 45.01
CA ASP A 391 -12.23 10.41 44.71
C ASP A 391 -12.02 10.61 43.21
N ASN A 392 -12.96 10.14 42.37
CA ASN A 392 -12.99 10.52 40.97
C ASN A 392 -13.17 12.05 40.90
N PRO A 393 -12.34 12.78 40.13
CA PRO A 393 -12.64 14.17 39.83
C PRO A 393 -14.05 14.23 39.23
N GLN A 394 -14.83 15.25 39.59
CA GLN A 394 -16.10 15.50 38.89
C GLN A 394 -15.78 15.50 37.40
N LEU A 395 -16.37 14.55 36.67
CA LEU A 395 -16.40 14.60 35.21
C LEU A 395 -16.89 15.99 34.87
N ALA A 396 -16.08 16.76 34.14
CA ALA A 396 -16.56 17.99 33.56
C ALA A 396 -17.81 17.61 32.75
N ASP A 397 -18.91 18.32 32.98
CA ASP A 397 -20.06 18.19 32.09
C ASP A 397 -19.54 18.41 30.67
N ASP A 398 -19.83 17.48 29.75
CA ASP A 398 -19.56 17.70 28.33
C ASP A 398 -20.17 19.05 27.98
N ASP A 399 -19.32 20.03 27.67
CA ASP A 399 -19.76 21.36 27.31
C ASP A 399 -20.81 21.20 26.21
N PRO A 400 -22.00 21.80 26.37
CA PRO A 400 -23.06 21.65 25.39
C PRO A 400 -22.56 22.15 24.04
N ASP A 401 -22.41 21.20 23.12
CA ASP A 401 -22.13 21.48 21.72
C ASP A 401 -23.26 22.39 21.19
N VAL A 402 -22.85 23.56 20.69
CA VAL A 402 -23.60 24.50 19.84
C VAL A 402 -24.41 25.62 20.53
N ALA A 403 -23.84 26.85 20.49
CA ALA A 403 -24.52 28.12 20.13
C ALA A 403 -23.57 29.34 20.02
N ASP A 404 -22.29 29.22 20.39
CA ASP A 404 -21.45 30.39 20.69
C ASP A 404 -20.57 30.89 19.51
N ASP A 405 -20.48 30.17 18.39
CA ASP A 405 -19.63 30.58 17.25
C ASP A 405 -20.01 31.95 16.68
N GLN A 406 -21.31 32.28 16.63
CA GLN A 406 -21.78 33.56 16.11
C GLN A 406 -21.56 34.71 17.09
N ALA A 407 -21.75 34.46 18.40
CA ALA A 407 -21.52 35.45 19.44
C ALA A 407 -20.01 35.70 19.63
N GLY A 408 -19.20 34.65 19.63
CA GLY A 408 -17.74 34.71 19.63
C GLY A 408 -17.18 35.42 18.40
N LEU A 409 -17.71 35.16 17.20
CA LEU A 409 -17.31 35.89 15.99
C LEU A 409 -17.67 37.38 16.09
N ALA A 410 -18.86 37.72 16.57
CA ALA A 410 -19.30 39.11 16.73
C ALA A 410 -18.44 39.86 17.76
N GLU A 411 -18.09 39.21 18.86
CA GLU A 411 -17.18 39.77 19.87
C GLU A 411 -15.75 39.92 19.33
N PHE A 412 -15.22 38.92 18.65
CA PHE A 412 -13.91 38.97 18.00
C PHE A 412 -13.82 40.14 17.01
N GLN A 413 -14.85 40.33 16.18
CA GLN A 413 -14.93 41.47 15.27
C GLN A 413 -14.98 42.81 15.98
N ARG A 414 -15.73 42.91 17.09
CA ARG A 414 -15.86 44.15 17.86
C ARG A 414 -14.56 44.54 18.56
N VAL A 415 -13.84 43.56 19.11
CA VAL A 415 -12.70 43.78 20.01
C VAL A 415 -11.39 43.91 19.25
N ILE A 416 -11.21 43.16 18.16
CA ILE A 416 -9.90 42.98 17.51
C ILE A 416 -9.86 43.56 16.10
N MET A 417 -10.95 43.46 15.33
CA MET A 417 -10.96 43.89 13.93
C MET A 417 -11.10 45.42 13.83
N GLN A 418 -10.08 46.10 13.32
CA GLN A 418 -10.18 47.53 12.98
C GLN A 418 -10.72 47.74 11.56
N ARG A 419 -10.47 46.80 10.65
CA ARG A 419 -10.95 46.77 9.26
C ARG A 419 -11.36 45.36 8.89
N ALA A 420 -12.04 45.17 7.76
CA ALA A 420 -12.46 43.85 7.31
C ALA A 420 -11.28 42.88 7.15
N ASP A 421 -10.11 43.35 6.71
CA ASP A 421 -8.91 42.57 6.41
C ASP A 421 -7.79 42.70 7.45
N TYR A 422 -8.00 43.47 8.52
CA TYR A 422 -6.94 43.81 9.48
C TYR A 422 -7.48 43.88 10.92
N GLY A 423 -6.81 43.14 11.82
CA GLY A 423 -7.05 43.19 13.26
C GLY A 423 -5.77 43.50 14.04
N GLU A 424 -5.92 44.08 15.22
CA GLU A 424 -4.79 44.48 16.06
C GLU A 424 -5.14 44.30 17.55
N VAL A 425 -4.23 43.67 18.28
CA VAL A 425 -4.32 43.48 19.73
C VAL A 425 -3.17 44.25 20.37
N ASN A 426 -3.48 45.41 20.95
CA ASN A 426 -2.50 46.34 21.51
C ASN A 426 -2.83 46.83 22.94
N HIS A 427 -3.87 46.29 23.56
CA HIS A 427 -4.35 46.63 24.89
C HIS A 427 -4.95 45.40 25.57
N ASP A 428 -5.09 45.46 26.90
CA ASP A 428 -5.73 44.42 27.70
C ASP A 428 -7.17 44.17 27.23
N LEU A 429 -7.53 42.90 27.10
CA LEU A 429 -8.81 42.47 26.56
C LEU A 429 -9.66 41.81 27.65
N GLU A 430 -10.90 42.28 27.78
CA GLU A 430 -11.94 41.66 28.60
C GLU A 430 -13.00 41.11 27.65
N MET A 431 -13.12 39.77 27.62
CA MET A 431 -13.97 39.02 26.70
C MET A 431 -15.07 38.29 27.47
N THR A 432 -16.22 38.10 26.84
CA THR A 432 -17.31 37.31 27.41
C THR A 432 -17.40 35.90 26.83
N SER A 433 -16.92 35.69 25.61
CA SER A 433 -16.90 34.39 24.93
C SER A 433 -15.53 33.73 25.06
N ILE A 434 -15.55 32.49 25.56
CA ILE A 434 -14.38 31.62 25.67
C ILE A 434 -13.78 31.33 24.28
N HIS A 435 -14.63 31.09 23.27
CA HIS A 435 -14.19 30.85 21.90
C HIS A 435 -13.44 32.05 21.30
N ALA A 436 -13.94 33.26 21.54
CA ALA A 436 -13.29 34.47 21.05
C ALA A 436 -11.89 34.63 21.68
N ARG A 437 -11.76 34.37 22.99
CA ARG A 437 -10.47 34.36 23.72
C ARG A 437 -9.49 33.37 23.13
N ASP A 438 -9.91 32.13 22.93
CA ASP A 438 -9.03 31.06 22.46
C ASP A 438 -8.52 31.30 21.04
N GLU A 439 -9.35 31.87 20.17
CA GLU A 439 -8.90 32.29 18.84
C GLU A 439 -7.88 33.45 18.90
N VAL A 440 -7.98 34.38 19.87
CA VAL A 440 -6.94 35.40 20.08
C VAL A 440 -5.61 34.77 20.48
N ILE A 441 -5.65 33.85 21.44
CA ILE A 441 -4.45 33.17 21.96
C ILE A 441 -3.82 32.31 20.87
N ARG A 442 -4.64 31.60 20.10
CA ARG A 442 -4.21 30.82 18.94
C ARG A 442 -3.55 31.72 17.91
N LEU A 443 -4.11 32.87 17.59
CA LEU A 443 -3.49 33.84 16.66
C LEU A 443 -2.15 34.38 17.17
N TYR A 444 -1.98 34.56 18.48
CA TYR A 444 -0.69 34.96 19.03
C TYR A 444 0.40 33.92 18.76
N SER A 445 0.07 32.62 18.82
CA SER A 445 1.04 31.56 18.49
C SER A 445 1.54 31.63 17.04
N ALA A 446 0.78 32.25 16.14
CA ALA A 446 1.18 32.46 14.74
C ALA A 446 2.25 33.55 14.56
N THR A 447 2.57 34.33 15.60
CA THR A 447 3.61 35.37 15.53
C THR A 447 5.03 34.82 15.32
N GLY A 448 5.27 33.54 15.63
CA GLY A 448 6.58 32.90 15.57
C GLY A 448 6.82 32.00 14.35
N ILE A 449 5.91 31.99 13.36
CA ILE A 449 5.93 31.05 12.24
C ILE A 449 5.56 31.73 10.91
N ASP A 450 6.11 31.21 9.82
CA ASP A 450 5.93 31.80 8.47
C ASP A 450 4.88 31.04 7.62
N HIS A 451 4.12 30.11 8.21
CA HIS A 451 3.14 29.26 7.51
C HIS A 451 1.77 29.35 8.22
N TYR A 452 0.78 29.92 7.55
CA TYR A 452 -0.51 30.31 8.17
C TYR A 452 -1.69 29.41 7.77
N ASP A 453 -1.48 28.39 6.94
CA ASP A 453 -2.55 27.52 6.39
C ASP A 453 -3.36 26.77 7.47
N SER A 454 -2.81 26.65 8.68
CA SER A 454 -3.46 26.02 9.85
C SER A 454 -4.22 27.00 10.74
N PHE A 455 -4.24 28.29 10.39
CA PHE A 455 -4.89 29.37 11.13
C PHE A 455 -6.07 29.93 10.34
N ALA A 456 -7.27 29.56 10.78
CA ALA A 456 -8.52 30.04 10.22
C ALA A 456 -9.52 30.36 11.35
N PRO A 457 -9.28 31.42 12.15
CA PRO A 457 -10.22 31.81 13.20
C PRO A 457 -11.58 32.08 12.57
N PHE A 458 -12.60 31.38 13.06
CA PHE A 458 -13.96 31.41 12.51
C PHE A 458 -14.02 31.20 10.98
N GLY A 459 -13.14 30.35 10.44
CA GLY A 459 -13.10 30.01 9.01
C GLY A 459 -12.45 31.06 8.10
N ARG A 460 -11.82 32.10 8.66
CA ARG A 460 -11.18 33.18 7.88
C ARG A 460 -9.68 32.93 7.72
N PRO A 461 -9.17 32.74 6.50
CA PRO A 461 -7.75 32.48 6.29
C PRO A 461 -6.87 33.65 6.73
N VAL A 462 -5.81 33.37 7.48
CA VAL A 462 -4.80 34.34 7.90
C VAL A 462 -3.70 34.42 6.84
N VAL A 463 -3.33 35.63 6.45
CA VAL A 463 -2.28 35.90 5.46
C VAL A 463 -0.95 36.23 6.14
N LYS A 464 -1.01 36.90 7.29
CA LYS A 464 0.17 37.38 8.01
C LYS A 464 -0.16 37.68 9.47
N VAL A 465 0.79 37.44 10.37
CA VAL A 465 0.74 37.89 11.78
C VAL A 465 2.10 38.48 12.16
N GLU A 466 2.11 39.63 12.81
CA GLU A 466 3.35 40.27 13.28
C GLU A 466 3.22 40.76 14.73
N THR A 467 4.26 40.53 15.54
CA THR A 467 4.36 41.15 16.86
C THR A 467 4.53 42.67 16.74
N LEU A 468 3.90 43.42 17.63
CA LEU A 468 4.08 44.86 17.78
C LEU A 468 5.29 45.12 18.69
N PRO A 469 6.43 45.60 18.17
CA PRO A 469 7.70 45.66 18.91
C PRO A 469 7.72 46.65 20.09
N ASN A 470 6.74 47.55 20.19
CA ASN A 470 6.64 48.56 21.26
C ASN A 470 5.41 48.36 22.17
N SER A 471 4.85 47.15 22.21
CA SER A 471 3.68 46.83 23.03
C SER A 471 4.09 46.38 24.44
N GLN A 472 3.30 46.76 25.44
CA GLN A 472 3.37 46.19 26.79
C GLN A 472 2.77 44.76 26.77
N PRO A 473 3.08 43.90 27.76
CA PRO A 473 2.37 42.64 27.93
C PRO A 473 0.86 42.86 27.99
N ILE A 474 0.10 42.01 27.30
CA ILE A 474 -1.35 42.14 27.19
C ILE A 474 -2.03 41.07 28.03
N HIS A 475 -2.95 41.50 28.89
CA HIS A 475 -3.77 40.62 29.69
C HIS A 475 -5.10 40.35 28.99
N VAL A 476 -5.39 39.09 28.72
CA VAL A 476 -6.66 38.62 28.14
C VAL A 476 -7.43 37.87 29.22
N HIS A 477 -8.56 38.41 29.63
CA HIS A 477 -9.45 37.83 30.65
C HIS A 477 -10.80 37.49 30.04
N CYS A 478 -11.37 36.34 30.43
CA CYS A 478 -12.74 35.96 30.09
C CYS A 478 -13.59 36.07 31.35
N GLY A 479 -14.70 36.81 31.29
CA GLY A 479 -15.42 37.29 32.47
C GLY A 479 -15.76 36.22 33.53
N ASP A 480 -16.15 35.03 33.10
CA ASP A 480 -16.56 33.93 33.99
C ASP A 480 -15.39 33.11 34.57
N GLU A 481 -14.14 33.45 34.23
CA GLU A 481 -12.95 32.68 34.62
C GLU A 481 -12.12 33.34 35.72
N ALA A 482 -11.57 32.52 36.61
CA ALA A 482 -10.67 32.97 37.68
C ALA A 482 -9.23 33.24 37.21
N TYR A 483 -8.90 32.96 35.95
CA TYR A 483 -7.56 33.06 35.40
C TYR A 483 -7.48 34.05 34.24
N THR A 484 -6.32 34.71 34.12
CA THR A 484 -6.03 35.70 33.07
C THR A 484 -4.81 35.25 32.28
N VAL A 485 -4.91 35.25 30.96
CA VAL A 485 -3.81 34.89 30.06
C VAL A 485 -2.97 36.12 29.79
N THR A 486 -1.65 36.02 29.94
CA THR A 486 -0.73 37.15 29.69
C THR A 486 0.09 36.88 28.44
N LEU A 487 -0.10 37.69 27.41
CA LEU A 487 0.68 37.67 26.18
C LEU A 487 1.94 38.54 26.36
N PRO A 488 3.14 38.05 26.00
CA PRO A 488 4.40 38.80 26.12
C PRO A 488 4.44 40.13 25.32
N SER A 489 3.65 40.22 24.25
CA SER A 489 3.53 41.39 23.39
C SER A 489 2.17 41.40 22.68
N GLY A 490 1.77 42.58 22.22
CA GLY A 490 0.70 42.75 21.24
C GLY A 490 1.11 42.32 19.84
N PHE A 491 0.11 42.15 18.98
CA PHE A 491 0.30 41.67 17.61
C PHE A 491 -0.76 42.23 16.67
N ALA A 492 -0.44 42.25 15.38
CA ALA A 492 -1.33 42.59 14.30
C ALA A 492 -1.54 41.38 13.38
N VAL A 493 -2.74 41.24 12.83
CA VAL A 493 -3.15 40.13 11.96
C VAL A 493 -3.78 40.67 10.69
N TRP A 494 -3.39 40.08 9.55
CA TRP A 494 -3.96 40.36 8.23
C TRP A 494 -4.71 39.12 7.74
N PHE A 495 -5.96 39.32 7.34
CA PHE A 495 -6.83 38.28 6.81
C PHE A 495 -6.90 38.34 5.30
N ALA A 496 -7.21 37.20 4.67
CA ALA A 496 -7.54 37.17 3.26
C ALA A 496 -8.80 38.04 3.01
N PRO A 497 -8.86 38.77 1.88
CA PRO A 497 -10.04 39.56 1.54
C PRO A 497 -11.28 38.65 1.50
N THR A 498 -12.31 39.02 2.24
CA THR A 498 -13.61 38.34 2.22
C THR A 498 -14.21 38.47 0.83
N VAL A 499 -14.43 37.34 0.15
CA VAL A 499 -15.16 37.30 -1.12
C VAL A 499 -16.65 37.43 -0.79
N ASP A 500 -17.08 38.65 -0.45
CA ASP A 500 -18.49 39.00 -0.45
C ASP A 500 -18.90 39.38 -1.87
N SER A 501 -19.36 38.37 -2.62
CA SER A 501 -20.41 38.38 -3.67
C SER A 501 -20.12 37.42 -4.83
N LEU A 502 -20.77 36.25 -4.77
CA LEU A 502 -21.57 35.72 -5.88
C LEU A 502 -22.88 35.16 -5.32
#